data_AF-A0A9D5Q547-F1
#
_entry.id   AF-A0A9D5Q547-F1
#
_cell.length_a   1.000
_cell.length_b   1.000
_cell.length_c   1.000
_cell.angle_alpha   90.00
_cell.angle_beta   90.00
_cell.angle_gamma   90.00
#
_symmetry.space_group_name_H-M   'P 1'
#
loop_
_entity.id
_entity.type
_entity.pdbx_description
1 polymer ?
#
loop_
_entity_poly.entity_id
_entity_poly.type
_entity_poly.pdbx_seq_one_letter_code
_entity_poly.pdbx_strand_id
1 'polypeptide(L)' 'IVDRVGGGDSFVAGLVYGLLTYDDDLQRTVNFAVAASCLKHTIFGDYNLVSVAEVEKLMGGDVSGRVSR' A
#
# COMPACT_ATOMS: atom_id res chain seq x y z
N ILE A 1 -13.86 -0.44 -2.99
CA ILE A 1 -13.29 0.90 -3.23
C ILE A 1 -14.25 1.90 -2.61
N VAL A 2 -13.83 2.53 -1.53
CA VAL A 2 -14.58 3.55 -0.77
C VAL A 2 -14.33 4.93 -1.35
N ASP A 3 -13.09 5.22 -1.76
CA ASP A 3 -12.69 6.47 -2.40
C ASP A 3 -11.55 6.21 -3.40
N ARG A 4 -11.50 6.97 -4.49
CA ARG A 4 -10.45 6.88 -5.52
C ARG A 4 -9.36 7.94 -5.35
N VAL A 5 -9.59 8.99 -4.56
CA VAL A 5 -8.62 10.06 -4.37
C VAL A 5 -7.45 9.58 -3.49
N GLY A 6 -6.23 10.00 -3.85
CA GLY A 6 -4.98 9.68 -3.14
C GLY A 6 -4.35 8.32 -3.46
N GLY A 7 -4.94 7.52 -4.36
CA GLY A 7 -4.41 6.20 -4.74
C GLY A 7 -3.05 6.26 -5.44
N GLY A 8 -2.84 7.25 -6.31
CA GLY A 8 -1.56 7.49 -7.00
C GLY A 8 -0.48 7.99 -6.05
N ASP A 9 -0.81 8.92 -5.15
CA ASP A 9 0.14 9.42 -4.14
C ASP A 9 0.59 8.30 -3.20
N SER A 10 -0.34 7.42 -2.83
CA SER A 10 -0.06 6.24 -2.01
C SER A 10 0.83 5.22 -2.72
N PHE A 11 0.65 5.05 -4.04
CA PHE A 11 1.54 4.21 -4.85
C PHE A 11 2.96 4.78 -4.91
N VAL A 12 3.12 6.07 -5.21
CA VAL A 12 4.44 6.71 -5.30
C VAL A 12 5.13 6.72 -3.94
N ALA A 13 4.41 7.01 -2.85
CA ALA A 13 4.93 6.93 -1.50
C ALA A 13 5.41 5.51 -1.15
N GLY A 14 4.62 4.48 -1.51
CA GLY A 14 5.00 3.08 -1.33
C GLY A 14 6.20 2.67 -2.19
N LEU A 15 6.33 3.21 -3.40
CA LEU A 15 7.46 2.97 -4.29
C LEU A 15 8.76 3.55 -3.71
N VAL A 16 8.74 4.81 -3.27
CA VAL A 16 9.89 5.45 -2.60
C VAL A 16 10.28 4.67 -1.35
N TYR A 17 9.32 4.28 -0.52
CA TYR A 17 9.58 3.46 0.66
C TYR A 17 10.25 2.13 0.30
N GLY A 18 9.71 1.40 -0.69
CA GLY A 18 10.26 0.11 -1.09
C GLY A 18 11.68 0.21 -1.65
N LEU A 19 11.96 1.21 -2.48
CA LEU A 19 13.30 1.46 -3.02
C LEU A 19 14.34 1.77 -1.92
N LEU A 20 13.92 2.40 -0.82
CA LEU A 20 14.81 2.70 0.31
C LEU A 20 14.98 1.53 1.29
N THR A 21 14.09 0.53 1.26
CA THR A 21 13.98 -0.50 2.32
C THR A 21 14.34 -1.90 1.84
N TYR A 22 14.17 -2.22 0.56
CA TYR A 22 14.25 -3.61 0.07
C TYR A 22 15.50 -3.95 -0.75
N ASP A 23 16.62 -3.24 -0.55
CA ASP A 23 17.94 -3.60 -1.10
C ASP A 23 17.90 -4.04 -2.58
N ASP A 24 17.33 -3.22 -3.45
CA ASP A 24 17.15 -3.48 -4.90
C ASP A 24 16.20 -4.64 -5.29
N ASP A 25 15.43 -5.21 -4.36
CA ASP A 25 14.30 -6.09 -4.70
C ASP A 25 13.15 -5.27 -5.30
N LEU A 26 13.24 -5.07 -6.62
CA LEU A 26 12.27 -4.30 -7.40
C LEU A 26 10.88 -4.96 -7.41
N GLN A 27 10.80 -6.29 -7.36
CA GLN A 27 9.51 -6.97 -7.36
C GLN A 27 8.78 -6.77 -6.03
N ARG A 28 9.48 -6.92 -4.90
CA ARG A 28 8.94 -6.64 -3.58
C ARG A 28 8.54 -5.17 -3.45
N THR A 29 9.36 -4.27 -3.97
CA THR A 29 9.09 -2.83 -4.02
C THR A 29 7.79 -2.51 -4.77
N VAL A 30 7.61 -3.05 -5.98
CA VAL A 30 6.37 -2.84 -6.75
C VAL A 30 5.16 -3.46 -6.03
N ASN A 31 5.31 -4.66 -5.47
CA ASN A 31 4.24 -5.31 -4.72
C ASN A 31 3.81 -4.48 -3.50
N PHE A 32 4.76 -3.85 -2.81
CA PHE A 32 4.48 -2.94 -1.70
C PHE A 32 3.74 -1.68 -2.14
N ALA A 33 4.20 -1.05 -3.22
CA ALA A 33 3.55 0.14 -3.78
C ALA A 33 2.09 -0.15 -4.22
N VAL A 34 1.86 -1.30 -4.87
CA VAL A 34 0.51 -1.74 -5.28
C VAL A 34 -0.36 -2.01 -4.06
N ALA A 35 0.15 -2.71 -3.04
CA ALA A 35 -0.59 -3.00 -1.82
C ALA A 35 -0.97 -1.71 -1.06
N ALA A 36 -0.06 -0.74 -0.95
CA ALA A 36 -0.33 0.56 -0.33
C ALA A 36 -1.43 1.35 -1.08
N SER A 37 -1.38 1.34 -2.42
CA SER A 37 -2.41 1.96 -3.27
C SER A 37 -3.78 1.28 -3.11
N CYS A 38 -3.82 -0.05 -3.06
CA CYS A 38 -5.04 -0.81 -2.82
C CYS A 38 -5.65 -0.51 -1.44
N LEU A 39 -4.85 -0.41 -0.39
CA LEU A 39 -5.33 -0.08 0.95
C LEU A 39 -5.85 1.35 1.04
N LYS A 40 -5.25 2.30 0.31
CA LYS A 40 -5.75 3.68 0.27
C LYS A 40 -7.20 3.77 -0.20
N HIS A 41 -7.59 2.92 -1.14
CA HIS A 41 -8.97 2.84 -1.62
C HIS A 41 -10.00 2.37 -0.58
N THR A 42 -9.56 2.00 0.63
CA THR A 42 -10.43 1.62 1.76
C THR A 42 -10.57 2.73 2.80
N ILE A 43 -9.82 3.83 2.66
CA ILE A 43 -9.77 4.95 3.61
C ILE A 43 -10.35 6.21 2.94
N PHE A 44 -11.30 6.84 3.62
CA PHE A 44 -11.94 8.08 3.17
C PHE A 44 -11.02 9.30 3.30
N GLY A 45 -11.03 10.20 2.32
CA GLY A 45 -10.18 11.39 2.28
C GLY A 45 -8.77 11.11 1.75
N ASP A 46 -7.95 12.14 1.57
CA ASP A 46 -6.75 12.05 0.72
C ASP A 46 -5.52 11.43 1.41
N TYR A 47 -5.47 11.47 2.75
CA TYR A 47 -4.32 11.00 3.51
C TYR A 47 -4.20 9.47 3.53
N ASN A 48 -3.00 8.97 3.26
CA ASN A 48 -2.67 7.57 3.44
C ASN A 48 -2.38 7.28 4.93
N LEU A 49 -3.35 6.69 5.63
CA LEU A 49 -3.25 6.32 7.05
C LEU A 49 -2.92 4.83 7.24
N VAL A 50 -2.25 4.23 6.27
CA VAL A 50 -1.90 2.80 6.26
C VAL A 50 -0.51 2.63 6.86
N SER A 51 -0.35 1.66 7.76
CA SER A 51 0.93 1.27 8.34
C SER A 51 1.69 0.28 7.45
N VAL A 52 3.02 0.24 7.59
CA VAL A 52 3.88 -0.73 6.88
C VAL A 52 3.41 -2.17 7.12
N ALA A 53 3.05 -2.51 8.36
CA ALA A 53 2.59 -3.85 8.72
C ALA A 53 1.29 -4.24 7.99
N GLU A 54 0.35 -3.31 7.80
CA GLU A 54 -0.87 -3.56 7.02
C GLU A 54 -0.57 -3.80 5.54
N VAL A 55 0.37 -3.03 4.97
CA VAL A 55 0.81 -3.21 3.57
C VAL A 55 1.49 -4.57 3.39
N GLU A 56 2.43 -4.94 4.26
CA GLU A 56 3.11 -6.22 4.21
C GLU A 56 2.15 -7.40 4.41
N LYS A 57 1.15 -7.25 5.29
CA LYS A 57 0.10 -8.26 5.48
C LYS A 57 -0.72 -8.49 4.21
N LEU A 58 -1.09 -7.40 3.52
CA LEU A 58 -1.80 -7.50 2.24
C LEU A 58 -0.92 -8.14 1.15
N MET A 59 0.36 -7.76 1.06
CA MET A 59 1.33 -8.37 0.15
C MET A 59 1.51 -9.87 0.40
N GLY A 60 1.47 -10.29 1.66
CA GLY A 60 1.62 -11.69 2.08
C GLY A 60 0.43 -12.60 1.77
N GLY A 61 -0.62 -12.07 1.13
CA GLY A 61 -1.74 -12.88 0.64
C GLY A 61 -2.98 -12.87 1.53
N ASP A 62 -3.15 -11.88 2.42
CA ASP A 62 -4.46 -11.62 3.03
C ASP A 62 -5.40 -10.97 1.99
N VAL A 63 -5.80 -11.75 0.98
CA VAL A 63 -6.61 -11.35 -0.19
C VAL A 63 -8.06 -11.02 0.18
N SER A 64 -8.43 -11.10 1.46
CA SER A 64 -9.78 -10.79 1.91
C SER A 64 -10.15 -9.31 1.68
N GLY A 65 -9.16 -8.44 1.45
CA GLY A 65 -9.36 -6.99 1.28
C GLY A 65 -10.00 -6.33 2.50
N ARG A 66 -10.11 -7.07 3.62
CA ARG A 66 -10.72 -6.62 4.86
C ARG A 66 -9.63 -6.02 5.71
N VAL A 67 -9.61 -4.69 5.77
CA VAL A 67 -8.86 -3.97 6.79
C VAL A 67 -9.47 -4.35 8.14
N SER A 68 -8.73 -5.13 8.94
CA SER A 68 -9.09 -5.41 10.33
C SER A 68 -8.38 -4.37 11.19
N ARG A 69 -9.15 -3.42 11.74
CA ARG A 69 -8.70 -2.44 12.72
C ARG A 69 -8.97 -2.93 14.14
#